data_AF-A0A3E2YH72-F1
#
_entry.id   AF-A0A3E2YH72-F1
#
_cell.length_a   1.000
_cell.length_b   1.000
_cell.length_c   1.000
_cell.angle_alpha   90.00
_cell.angle_beta   90.00
_cell.angle_gamma   90.00
#
_symmetry.space_group_name_H-M   'P 1'
#
loop_
_entity.id
_entity.type
_entity.pdbx_description
1 polymer ?
#
loop_
_entity_poly.entity_id
_entity_poly.type
_entity_poly.pdbx_seq_one_letter_code
_entity_poly.pdbx_strand_id
1 'polypeptide(L)' 'MAAPKRYPDELRQRAVRLYRESDPKPVIRRLAEQLGVHHEALRNWIRQAEADAGERHLQRVEEQRYAA' A
#
# COMPACT_ATOMS: atom_id res chain seq x y z
N MET A 1 21.29 -11.51 -3.12
CA MET A 1 20.15 -12.07 -3.88
C MET A 1 18.89 -11.85 -3.05
N ALA A 2 17.92 -11.07 -3.54
CA ALA A 2 16.67 -10.87 -2.81
C ALA A 2 15.88 -12.20 -2.82
N ALA A 3 15.49 -12.67 -1.64
CA ALA A 3 14.68 -13.88 -1.49
C ALA A 3 13.45 -13.80 -2.41
N PRO A 4 12.99 -14.92 -3.00
CA PRO A 4 11.79 -14.93 -3.81
C PRO A 4 10.63 -14.45 -2.94
N LYS A 5 10.24 -13.18 -3.13
CA LYS A 5 9.09 -12.61 -2.42
C LYS A 5 7.89 -13.45 -2.85
N ARG A 6 7.27 -14.11 -1.87
CA ARG A 6 6.10 -14.98 -2.05
C ARG A 6 4.92 -14.26 -2.72
N TYR A 7 4.95 -12.92 -2.75
CA TYR A 7 4.05 -12.07 -3.53
C TYR A 7 4.86 -10.98 -4.25
N PRO A 8 4.62 -10.75 -5.56
CA PRO A 8 5.26 -9.67 -6.29
C PRO A 8 4.80 -8.29 -5.78
N ASP A 9 5.69 -7.30 -5.84
CA ASP A 9 5.40 -5.94 -5.37
C ASP A 9 4.22 -5.30 -6.15
N GLU A 10 4.02 -5.68 -7.42
CA GLU A 10 2.88 -5.27 -8.25
C GLU A 10 1.54 -5.70 -7.63
N LEU A 11 1.46 -6.94 -7.14
CA LEU A 11 0.25 -7.45 -6.51
C LEU A 11 -0.05 -6.69 -5.21
N ARG A 12 1.00 -6.40 -4.43
CA ARG A 12 0.89 -5.58 -3.22
C ARG A 12 0.36 -4.19 -3.54
N GLN A 13 0.96 -3.51 -4.51
CA GLN A 13 0.56 -2.14 -4.90
C GLN A 13 -0.88 -2.12 -5.41
N ARG A 14 -1.25 -3.09 -6.28
CA ARG A 14 -2.62 -3.22 -6.78
C ARG A 14 -3.62 -3.45 -5.66
N ALA A 15 -3.32 -4.33 -4.70
CA ALA A 15 -4.21 -4.63 -3.58
C ALA A 15 -4.44 -3.41 -2.67
N VAL A 16 -3.38 -2.67 -2.35
CA VAL A 16 -3.46 -1.43 -1.57
C VAL A 16 -4.23 -0.35 -2.33
N ARG A 17 -3.95 -0.18 -3.63
CA ARG A 17 -4.62 0.81 -4.47
C ARG A 17 -6.12 0.53 -4.55
N LEU A 18 -6.50 -0.73 -4.78
CA LEU A 18 -7.89 -1.17 -4.83
C LEU A 18 -8.61 -0.92 -3.50
N TYR A 19 -7.94 -1.15 -2.37
CA TYR A 19 -8.48 -0.82 -1.04
C TYR A 19 -8.70 0.70 -0.86
N ARG A 20 -7.77 1.53 -1.32
CA ARG A 20 -7.83 3.00 -1.19
C ARG A 20 -8.85 3.66 -2.12
N GLU A 21 -9.02 3.12 -3.33
CA GLU A 21 -9.97 3.61 -4.34
C GLU A 21 -11.41 3.14 -4.09
N SER A 22 -11.61 2.10 -3.27
CA SER A 22 -12.95 1.58 -2.97
C SER A 22 -13.67 2.44 -1.93
N ASP A 23 -14.86 2.92 -2.28
CA ASP A 23 -15.78 3.61 -1.37
C ASP A 23 -17.18 2.95 -1.43
N PRO A 24 -17.71 2.41 -0.33
CA PRO A 24 -17.13 2.37 1.03
C PRO A 24 -15.94 1.40 1.14
N LYS A 25 -15.06 1.63 2.12
CA LYS A 25 -13.86 0.81 2.34
C LYS A 25 -14.21 -0.68 2.53
N PRO A 26 -13.66 -1.60 1.73
CA PRO A 26 -13.99 -3.01 1.80
C PRO A 26 -13.37 -3.66 3.04
N VAL A 27 -13.97 -4.76 3.50
CA VAL A 27 -13.39 -5.57 4.58
C VAL A 27 -12.08 -6.19 4.09
N ILE A 28 -10.96 -5.91 4.77
CA ILE A 28 -9.61 -6.37 4.40
C ILE A 28 -9.59 -7.88 4.17
N ARG A 29 -10.26 -8.66 5.05
CA ARG A 29 -10.35 -10.12 4.93
C ARG A 29 -10.97 -10.55 3.60
N ARG A 30 -12.11 -9.96 3.23
CA ARG A 30 -12.83 -10.29 1.98
C ARG A 30 -12.01 -9.91 0.75
N LEU A 31 -11.37 -8.74 0.77
CA LEU A 31 -10.49 -8.30 -0.31
C LEU A 31 -9.27 -9.23 -0.45
N ALA A 32 -8.70 -9.66 0.67
CA ALA A 32 -7.58 -10.59 0.69
C ALA A 32 -7.98 -11.97 0.13
N GLU A 33 -9.16 -12.48 0.50
CA GLU A 33 -9.72 -13.72 -0.04
C GLU A 33 -9.95 -13.64 -1.56
N GLN A 34 -10.48 -12.51 -2.05
CA GLN A 34 -10.67 -12.28 -3.50
C GLN A 34 -9.36 -12.23 -4.29
N LEU A 35 -8.30 -11.72 -3.67
CA LEU A 35 -6.97 -11.62 -4.28
C LEU A 35 -6.10 -12.87 -4.05
N GLY A 36 -6.58 -13.85 -3.28
CA GLY A 36 -5.81 -15.03 -2.91
C GLY A 36 -4.60 -14.73 -2.01
N VAL A 37 -4.65 -13.65 -1.24
CA VAL A 37 -3.56 -13.25 -0.32
C VAL A 37 -3.97 -13.42 1.14
N HIS A 38 -2.97 -13.53 2.01
CA HIS A 38 -3.23 -13.57 3.44
C HIS A 38 -3.71 -12.19 3.94
N HIS A 39 -4.80 -12.16 4.69
CA HIS A 39 -5.41 -10.91 5.18
C HIS A 39 -4.48 -10.07 6.06
N GLU A 40 -3.62 -10.70 6.87
CA GLU A 40 -2.60 -9.97 7.63
C GLU A 40 -1.51 -9.36 6.74
N ALA A 41 -1.15 -10.02 5.63
CA ALA A 41 -0.19 -9.47 4.68
C ALA A 41 -0.77 -8.20 4.02
N LEU A 42 -2.04 -8.26 3.60
CA LEU A 42 -2.74 -7.11 3.03
C LEU A 42 -2.83 -5.94 4.02
N ARG A 43 -3.14 -6.23 5.29
CA ARG A 43 -3.17 -5.21 6.36
C ARG A 43 -1.81 -4.52 6.54
N ASN A 44 -0.73 -5.30 6.57
CA ASN A 44 0.63 -4.76 6.68
C ASN A 44 1.00 -3.90 5.46
N TRP A 45 0.58 -4.30 4.26
CA TRP A 45 0.81 -3.51 3.05
C TRP A 45 0.08 -2.17 3.05
N ILE A 46 -1.18 -2.16 3.50
CA ILE A 46 -1.98 -0.92 3.62
C ILE A 46 -1.30 0.02 4.61
N ARG A 47 -0.94 -0.46 5.81
CA ARG A 47 -0.24 0.34 6.81
C ARG A 47 1.07 0.92 6.30
N GLN A 48 1.88 0.10 5.62
CA GLN A 48 3.15 0.58 5.06
C GLN A 48 2.93 1.62 3.96
N ALA A 49 1.88 1.48 3.16
CA ALA A 49 1.55 2.45 2.11
C ALA A 49 0.96 3.75 2.67
N GLU A 50 0.28 3.72 3.81
CA GLU A 50 -0.14 4.93 4.53
C GLU A 50 1.07 5.65 5.13
N ALA A 51 2.01 4.92 5.73
CA ALA A 51 3.26 5.47 6.25
C ALA A 51 4.10 6.12 5.13
N ASP A 52 4.33 5.37 4.04
CA ASP A 52 5.07 5.84 2.87
C ASP A 52 4.39 7.03 2.17
N ALA A 53 3.04 7.05 2.11
CA ALA A 53 2.33 8.21 1.59
C ALA A 53 2.50 9.44 2.50
N GLY A 54 2.59 9.25 3.82
CA GLY A 54 2.92 10.30 4.77
C GLY A 54 4.35 10.82 4.58
N GLU A 55 5.33 9.94 4.44
CA GLU A 55 6.74 10.31 4.21
C GLU A 55 6.93 11.03 2.87
N ARG A 56 6.34 10.54 1.78
CA ARG A 56 6.37 11.22 0.47
C ARG A 56 5.69 12.59 0.51
N HIS A 57 4.63 12.75 1.29
CA HIS A 57 3.99 14.05 1.43
C HIS A 57 4.92 15.05 2.12
N LEU A 58 5.62 14.63 3.17
CA LEU A 58 6.59 15.48 3.86
C LEU A 58 7.77 15.86 2.96
N GLN A 59 8.39 14.89 2.27
CA GLN A 59 9.48 15.16 1.32
C GLN A 59 9.06 16.10 0.19
N ARG A 60 7.84 15.96 -0.33
CA ARG A 60 7.31 16.85 -1.38
C ARG A 60 7.09 18.29 -0.88
N VAL A 61 6.76 18.49 0.39
CA VAL A 61 6.60 19.83 0.97
C VAL A 61 7.96 20.47 1.26
N GLU A 62 8.95 19.68 1.68
CA GLU A 62 10.32 20.15 1.90
C GLU A 62 11.04 20.52 0.58
N GLU A 63 10.89 19.70 -0.47
CA GLU A 63 11.46 19.98 -1.80
C GLU A 63 10.87 21.26 -2.41
N GLN A 64 9.56 21.48 -2.28
CA GLN A 64 8.91 22.71 -2.74
C GLN A 64 9.29 23.95 -1.92
N ARG A 65 9.68 23.78 -0.65
CA ARG A 65 10.16 24.87 0.21
C ARG A 65 11.57 25.33 -0.11
N TYR A 66 12.39 24.48 -0.74
CA TYR A 66 13.76 24.83 -1.16
C TYR A 66 13.86 25.30 -2.62
N ALA A 67 12.76 25.22 -3.39
CA ALA A 67 12.69 25.66 -4.78
C ALA A 67 12.14 27.10 -4.97
N ALA A 68 12.05 27.88 -3.89
CA ALA A 68 11.61 29.28 -3.87
C ALA A 68 12.76 30.20 -3.45
#